data_AF-A0A2R6DX38-F1
#
_entry.id   AF-A0A2R6DX38-F1
#
_cell.length_a   1.000
_cell.length_b   1.000
_cell.length_c   1.000
_cell.angle_alpha   90.00
_cell.angle_beta   90.00
_cell.angle_gamma   90.00
#
_symmetry.space_group_name_H-M   'P 1'
#
loop_
_entity.id
_entity.type
_entity.pdbx_description
1 polymer ?
#
loop_
_entity_poly.entity_id
_entity_poly.type
_entity_poly.pdbx_seq_one_letter_code
_entity_poly.pdbx_strand_id
1 'polypeptide(L)'
;MAVGLLLVAVCAATLAGPATAERVDVEHTVGTTDEAGTVDVTTRVVVPSGTPSLRVTIPRETDVYETRGFTRVDHRTYEWTRSTDEPSLSYRMEGNVTVDRGNGDRHLFAVTDAWAIVSSPTVDVRTASGDVAADERYRVEGQGAAGPNVTYLGAHTRHVRAAEQRFTLVVPDAADMATTPAAALDSLEKASRRIEFGRRDEAVFVVVAPTTVEWAATGLQRGDADMWIRDVQRVDTVRNAWIHEYVHTRQDYELAAETRWTVEAMAEYYAALVPFEVGRITYEEFRSKLEDGRSAAYDDVVLAEPSTWEPDEGDYVKGALVWAALDRRLHAEADASMGDVVAAFGDREVSQTDFLDAVEAVGGAEVRAEAREYTETTATPEVRSESEHVRAFGGPLVRQEFDGFVVSGPARETDVAAPRLVTGETLEATVAVRNEGTDPGEYSVPFRVDGRTIATRGGTLRPGESATLSFTRTFRTAGEYDLRAGTATATAVVRRPAEPTVTDLSVDPISPARGEPVRISATVGSSADRPANGAVTIAVDGDALATRRVAVDDVATVEATTSFDAAGEHTVRAGDRTASVTVREVTLTPTPGPWPGDGSSGVGAGFGVPIAVAALAGAALLVGGRSS
;
A
#
# COMPACT_ATOMS: atom_id res chain seq x y z
N MET A 1 68.08 -54.85 2.29
CA MET A 1 67.72 -55.35 3.63
C MET A 1 66.27 -55.00 3.89
N ALA A 2 65.49 -55.99 4.32
CA ALA A 2 64.03 -55.98 4.35
C ALA A 2 63.46 -55.09 5.45
N VAL A 3 62.35 -54.41 5.16
CA VAL A 3 61.40 -53.86 6.14
C VAL A 3 60.04 -54.46 5.79
N GLY A 4 59.45 -55.19 6.74
CA GLY A 4 58.24 -55.97 6.57
C GLY A 4 56.98 -55.09 6.51
N LEU A 5 56.09 -55.43 5.57
CA LEU A 5 54.76 -54.85 5.42
C LEU A 5 53.76 -55.68 6.23
N LEU A 6 53.09 -55.03 7.18
CA LEU A 6 51.93 -55.57 7.90
C LEU A 6 50.68 -55.29 7.05
N LEU A 7 50.10 -56.31 6.43
CA LEU A 7 48.81 -56.21 5.73
C LEU A 7 47.68 -56.47 6.74
N VAL A 8 46.96 -55.41 7.10
CA VAL A 8 45.68 -55.49 7.82
C VAL A 8 44.57 -55.69 6.77
N ALA A 9 43.85 -56.80 6.88
CA ALA A 9 42.66 -57.08 6.09
C ALA A 9 41.51 -56.18 6.56
N VAL A 10 41.01 -55.31 5.67
CA VAL A 10 39.74 -54.59 5.86
C VAL A 10 38.65 -55.43 5.23
N CYS A 11 37.79 -56.03 6.05
CA CYS A 11 36.52 -56.58 5.60
C CYS A 11 35.60 -55.43 5.17
N ALA A 12 35.37 -55.29 3.87
CA ALA A 12 34.29 -54.46 3.37
C ALA A 12 32.95 -55.19 3.61
N ALA A 13 32.25 -54.79 4.66
CA ALA A 13 30.83 -55.12 4.81
C ALA A 13 30.06 -54.30 3.77
N THR A 14 29.54 -54.96 2.74
CA THR A 14 28.54 -54.39 1.83
C THR A 14 27.26 -54.15 2.64
N LEU A 15 27.05 -52.91 3.09
CA LEU A 15 25.76 -52.46 3.58
C LEU A 15 24.77 -52.53 2.41
N ALA A 16 23.81 -53.45 2.50
CA ALA A 16 22.64 -53.44 1.64
C ALA A 16 21.92 -52.11 1.87
N GLY A 17 21.74 -51.30 0.82
CA GLY A 17 20.88 -50.13 0.87
C GLY A 17 19.44 -50.55 1.25
N PRO A 18 18.62 -49.62 1.77
CA PRO A 18 17.23 -49.92 2.07
C PRO A 18 16.55 -50.45 0.81
N ALA A 19 15.86 -51.60 0.93
CA ALA A 19 15.02 -52.12 -0.13
C ALA A 19 14.03 -51.03 -0.53
N THR A 20 14.08 -50.60 -1.80
CA THR A 20 13.04 -49.73 -2.36
C THR A 20 11.70 -50.40 -2.11
N ALA A 21 10.83 -49.75 -1.35
CA ALA A 21 9.45 -50.20 -1.21
C ALA A 21 8.90 -50.46 -2.62
N GLU A 22 8.26 -51.62 -2.80
CA GLU A 22 7.59 -51.95 -4.06
C GLU A 22 6.63 -50.78 -4.38
N ARG A 23 6.66 -50.26 -5.60
CA ARG A 23 5.76 -49.21 -6.07
C ARG A 23 5.06 -49.70 -7.32
N VAL A 24 3.79 -49.35 -7.43
CA VAL A 24 2.96 -49.72 -8.59
C VAL A 24 2.60 -48.44 -9.32
N ASP A 25 2.97 -48.37 -10.60
CA ASP A 25 2.60 -47.25 -11.46
C ASP A 25 1.11 -47.35 -11.81
N VAL A 26 0.36 -46.28 -11.54
CA VAL A 26 -1.06 -46.18 -11.88
C VAL A 26 -1.28 -44.94 -12.74
N GLU A 27 -2.06 -45.07 -13.80
CA GLU A 27 -2.42 -43.97 -14.68
C GLU A 27 -3.95 -43.82 -14.73
N HIS A 28 -4.42 -42.63 -14.38
CA HIS A 28 -5.82 -42.23 -14.49
C HIS A 28 -5.99 -41.34 -15.72
N THR A 29 -6.94 -41.66 -16.58
CA THR A 29 -7.42 -40.76 -17.64
C THR A 29 -8.85 -40.37 -17.33
N VAL A 30 -9.09 -39.07 -17.14
CA VAL A 30 -10.40 -38.50 -16.81
C VAL A 30 -10.98 -37.80 -18.03
N GLY A 31 -12.22 -38.10 -18.38
CA GLY A 31 -12.93 -37.56 -19.55
C GLY A 31 -14.34 -37.09 -19.22
N THR A 32 -14.95 -36.38 -20.17
CA THR A 32 -16.36 -35.96 -20.09
C THR A 32 -17.29 -37.12 -20.46
N THR A 33 -18.51 -37.12 -19.93
CA THR A 33 -19.56 -38.09 -20.25
C THR A 33 -20.89 -37.37 -20.49
N ASP A 34 -21.79 -37.99 -21.25
CA ASP A 34 -23.14 -37.46 -21.51
C ASP A 34 -24.06 -37.53 -20.26
N GLU A 35 -23.65 -38.28 -19.24
CA GLU A 35 -24.39 -38.42 -17.99
C GLU A 35 -24.11 -37.24 -17.04
N ALA A 36 -25.14 -36.43 -16.81
CA ALA A 36 -25.05 -35.21 -16.02
C ALA A 36 -24.48 -35.47 -14.62
N GLY A 37 -23.53 -34.63 -14.19
CA GLY A 37 -22.95 -34.71 -12.85
C GLY A 37 -21.86 -35.76 -12.67
N THR A 38 -21.49 -36.50 -13.72
CA THR A 38 -20.46 -37.55 -13.66
C THR A 38 -19.30 -37.26 -14.60
N VAL A 39 -18.17 -37.92 -14.38
CA VAL A 39 -17.01 -37.95 -15.29
C VAL A 39 -16.66 -39.40 -15.64
N ASP A 40 -16.10 -39.61 -16.83
CA ASP A 40 -15.57 -40.90 -17.23
C ASP A 40 -14.13 -41.05 -16.72
N VAL A 41 -13.79 -42.21 -16.16
CA VAL A 41 -12.45 -42.49 -15.66
C VAL A 41 -11.98 -43.84 -16.17
N THR A 42 -10.79 -43.86 -16.77
CA THR A 42 -10.05 -45.08 -17.05
C THR A 42 -8.80 -45.14 -16.17
N THR A 43 -8.75 -46.14 -15.29
CA THR A 43 -7.61 -46.43 -14.42
C THR A 43 -6.83 -47.61 -14.97
N ARG A 44 -5.56 -47.39 -15.34
CA ARG A 44 -4.63 -48.41 -15.80
C ARG A 44 -3.55 -48.63 -14.74
N VAL A 45 -3.22 -49.88 -14.47
CA VAL A 45 -2.15 -50.25 -13.54
C VAL A 45 -1.04 -50.93 -14.31
N VAL A 46 0.23 -50.57 -14.07
CA VAL A 46 1.39 -51.30 -14.60
C VAL A 46 1.89 -52.24 -13.51
N VAL A 47 1.63 -53.54 -13.68
CA VAL A 47 1.96 -54.55 -12.67
C VAL A 47 3.45 -54.90 -12.77
N PRO A 48 4.25 -54.74 -11.70
CA PRO A 48 5.66 -55.09 -11.72
C PRO A 48 5.91 -56.57 -12.04
N SER A 49 7.00 -56.85 -12.74
CA SER A 49 7.38 -58.23 -13.07
C SER A 49 7.61 -59.04 -11.81
N GLY A 50 6.97 -60.20 -11.70
CA GLY A 50 7.11 -61.09 -10.54
C GLY A 50 6.11 -60.83 -9.41
N THR A 51 5.25 -59.82 -9.52
CA THR A 51 4.12 -59.64 -8.59
C THR A 51 3.19 -60.87 -8.66
N PRO A 52 2.94 -61.58 -7.54
CA PRO A 52 2.16 -62.83 -7.57
C PRO A 52 0.65 -62.60 -7.62
N SER A 53 0.17 -61.51 -7.00
CA SER A 53 -1.22 -61.07 -6.99
C SER A 53 -1.29 -59.57 -6.73
N LEU A 54 -2.31 -58.92 -7.30
CA LEU A 54 -2.58 -57.50 -7.12
C LEU A 54 -4.09 -57.25 -7.08
N ARG A 55 -4.54 -56.39 -6.17
CA ARG A 55 -5.92 -55.93 -6.04
C ARG A 55 -5.95 -54.41 -6.02
N VAL A 56 -6.96 -53.85 -6.67
CA VAL A 56 -7.23 -52.41 -6.72
C VAL A 56 -8.60 -52.15 -6.11
N THR A 57 -8.69 -51.16 -5.22
CA THR A 57 -9.97 -50.65 -4.72
C THR A 57 -10.21 -49.27 -5.31
N ILE A 58 -11.30 -49.13 -6.08
CA ILE A 58 -11.67 -47.86 -6.72
C ILE A 58 -12.49 -46.95 -5.78
N PRO A 59 -12.63 -45.65 -6.09
CA PRO A 59 -13.43 -44.70 -5.29
C PRO A 59 -14.87 -45.17 -5.05
N ARG A 60 -15.51 -44.59 -4.02
CA ARG A 60 -16.96 -44.76 -3.78
C ARG A 60 -17.75 -44.09 -4.91
N GLU A 61 -19.04 -44.41 -5.01
CA GLU A 61 -19.94 -43.80 -6.01
C GLU A 61 -19.40 -43.92 -7.45
N THR A 62 -18.96 -45.14 -7.78
CA THR A 62 -18.43 -45.48 -9.11
C THR A 62 -19.23 -46.60 -9.77
N ASP A 63 -19.50 -46.44 -11.06
CA ASP A 63 -20.19 -47.41 -11.90
C ASP A 63 -19.25 -47.95 -12.97
N VAL A 64 -18.65 -49.13 -12.69
CA VAL A 64 -17.72 -49.81 -13.60
C VAL A 64 -18.48 -50.47 -14.75
N TYR A 65 -18.14 -50.10 -15.98
CA TYR A 65 -18.77 -50.64 -17.19
C TYR A 65 -17.80 -51.44 -18.07
N GLU A 66 -16.48 -51.31 -17.88
CA GLU A 66 -15.48 -52.11 -18.58
C GLU A 66 -14.34 -52.56 -17.65
N THR A 67 -13.94 -53.83 -17.77
CA THR A 67 -12.75 -54.37 -17.11
C THR A 67 -11.86 -55.10 -18.11
N ARG A 68 -10.56 -54.85 -18.07
CA ARG A 68 -9.54 -55.57 -18.85
C ARG A 68 -8.46 -56.05 -17.91
N GLY A 69 -8.19 -57.34 -17.87
CA GLY A 69 -7.18 -57.90 -16.97
C GLY A 69 -7.57 -57.91 -15.48
N PHE A 70 -8.75 -57.41 -15.11
CA PHE A 70 -9.31 -57.43 -13.76
C PHE A 70 -10.61 -58.23 -13.68
N THR A 71 -10.84 -58.90 -12.55
CA THR A 71 -12.13 -59.48 -12.17
C THR A 71 -12.62 -58.87 -10.86
N ARG A 72 -13.92 -58.59 -10.77
CA ARG A 72 -14.52 -58.06 -9.53
C ARG A 72 -14.52 -59.13 -8.44
N VAL A 73 -14.05 -58.78 -7.24
CA VAL A 73 -14.04 -59.69 -6.07
C VAL A 73 -14.82 -59.11 -4.88
N ASP A 74 -15.10 -57.81 -4.88
CA ASP A 74 -15.96 -57.12 -3.93
C ASP A 74 -16.64 -55.91 -4.60
N HIS A 75 -17.46 -55.15 -3.85
CA HIS A 75 -18.20 -54.01 -4.37
C HIS A 75 -17.30 -53.01 -5.12
N ARG A 76 -16.13 -52.66 -4.56
CA ARG A 76 -15.17 -51.72 -5.18
C ARG A 76 -13.81 -52.35 -5.49
N THR A 77 -13.65 -53.64 -5.22
CA THR A 77 -12.34 -54.29 -5.27
C THR A 77 -12.24 -55.24 -6.45
N TYR A 78 -11.15 -55.10 -7.20
CA TYR A 78 -10.87 -55.85 -8.42
C TYR A 78 -9.53 -56.56 -8.30
N GLU A 79 -9.50 -57.85 -8.64
CA GLU A 79 -8.30 -58.69 -8.59
C GLU A 79 -7.72 -58.89 -9.98
N TRP A 80 -6.41 -58.70 -10.09
CA TRP A 80 -5.67 -58.88 -11.32
C TRP A 80 -5.66 -60.35 -11.76
N THR A 81 -6.08 -60.58 -13.00
CA THR A 81 -6.27 -61.93 -13.58
C THR A 81 -4.97 -62.54 -14.12
N ARG A 82 -3.87 -61.78 -14.20
CA ARG A 82 -2.60 -62.19 -14.82
C ARG A 82 -2.67 -62.41 -16.34
N SER A 83 -3.70 -61.88 -17.00
CA SER A 83 -3.87 -61.97 -18.45
C SER A 83 -3.12 -60.88 -19.23
N THR A 84 -2.70 -59.81 -18.56
CA THR A 84 -1.91 -58.69 -19.10
C THR A 84 -1.13 -58.05 -17.96
N ASP A 85 0.04 -57.48 -18.23
CA ASP A 85 0.82 -56.71 -17.24
C ASP A 85 0.32 -55.25 -17.10
N GLU A 86 -0.61 -54.82 -17.97
CA GLU A 86 -1.27 -53.51 -17.93
C GLU A 86 -2.81 -53.65 -17.83
N PRO A 87 -3.38 -54.16 -16.72
CA PRO A 87 -4.82 -54.25 -16.55
C PRO A 87 -5.46 -52.86 -16.35
N SER A 88 -6.74 -52.73 -16.73
CA SER A 88 -7.47 -51.46 -16.62
C SER A 88 -8.95 -51.64 -16.22
N LEU A 89 -9.50 -50.59 -15.61
CA LEU A 89 -10.91 -50.43 -15.27
C LEU A 89 -11.42 -49.12 -15.88
N SER A 90 -12.58 -49.15 -16.53
CA SER A 90 -13.27 -47.94 -16.97
C SER A 90 -14.62 -47.83 -16.28
N TYR A 91 -14.88 -46.66 -15.69
CA TYR A 91 -16.01 -46.42 -14.82
C TYR A 91 -16.46 -44.96 -14.85
N ARG A 92 -17.75 -44.75 -14.56
CA ARG A 92 -18.27 -43.42 -14.27
C ARG A 92 -18.05 -43.11 -12.80
N MET A 93 -17.65 -41.88 -12.51
CA MET A 93 -17.42 -41.38 -11.16
C MET A 93 -18.29 -40.14 -10.94
N GLU A 94 -18.92 -40.03 -9.77
CA GLU A 94 -19.63 -38.82 -9.38
C GLU A 94 -18.66 -37.63 -9.34
N GLY A 95 -18.98 -36.58 -10.11
CA GLY A 95 -18.16 -35.38 -10.22
C GLY A 95 -18.75 -34.17 -9.50
N ASN A 96 -20.08 -34.10 -9.40
CA ASN A 96 -20.74 -33.09 -8.57
C ASN A 96 -20.65 -33.47 -7.10
N VAL A 97 -20.08 -32.61 -6.28
CA VAL A 97 -20.09 -32.77 -4.81
C VAL A 97 -20.64 -31.49 -4.23
N THR A 98 -21.75 -31.59 -3.49
CA THR A 98 -22.41 -30.44 -2.86
C THR A 98 -22.43 -30.55 -1.34
N VAL A 99 -22.53 -29.40 -0.68
CA VAL A 99 -22.76 -29.29 0.76
C VAL A 99 -23.88 -28.28 1.03
N ASP A 100 -24.78 -28.62 1.96
CA ASP A 100 -25.81 -27.70 2.44
C ASP A 100 -25.29 -26.95 3.68
N ARG A 101 -25.23 -25.62 3.60
CA ARG A 101 -24.87 -24.73 4.71
C ARG A 101 -26.06 -23.89 5.18
N GLY A 102 -27.28 -24.45 5.12
CA GLY A 102 -28.52 -23.82 5.58
C GLY A 102 -29.17 -22.86 4.57
N ASN A 103 -28.64 -22.78 3.35
CA ASN A 103 -29.14 -21.94 2.27
C ASN A 103 -29.19 -22.70 0.92
N GLY A 104 -29.30 -24.03 0.96
CA GLY A 104 -29.33 -24.90 -0.20
C GLY A 104 -27.96 -25.47 -0.57
N ASP A 105 -27.98 -26.41 -1.51
CA ASP A 105 -26.80 -27.14 -1.97
C ASP A 105 -25.84 -26.24 -2.73
N ARG A 106 -24.58 -26.19 -2.27
CA ARG A 106 -23.49 -25.45 -2.93
C ARG A 106 -22.36 -26.38 -3.32
N HIS A 107 -21.70 -26.11 -4.43
CA HIS A 107 -20.68 -26.96 -5.02
C HIS A 107 -19.33 -26.86 -4.29
N LEU A 108 -18.74 -28.01 -3.99
CA LEU A 108 -17.30 -28.20 -3.76
C LEU A 108 -16.59 -28.64 -5.05
N PHE A 109 -17.30 -29.43 -5.86
CA PHE A 109 -16.93 -29.86 -7.20
C PHE A 109 -18.14 -29.78 -8.11
N ALA A 110 -17.92 -29.44 -9.38
CA ALA A 110 -18.99 -29.15 -10.33
C ALA A 110 -18.67 -29.72 -11.71
N VAL A 111 -19.67 -30.34 -12.33
CA VAL A 111 -19.70 -30.80 -13.71
C VAL A 111 -20.81 -30.04 -14.42
N THR A 112 -20.44 -29.33 -15.49
CA THR A 112 -21.36 -28.60 -16.36
C THR A 112 -21.22 -29.10 -17.79
N ASP A 113 -22.12 -28.68 -18.69
CA ASP A 113 -22.03 -29.02 -20.11
C ASP A 113 -20.76 -28.46 -20.80
N ALA A 114 -20.14 -27.41 -20.25
CA ALA A 114 -19.02 -26.70 -20.86
C ALA A 114 -17.67 -27.03 -20.21
N TRP A 115 -17.66 -27.36 -18.92
CA TRP A 115 -16.46 -27.59 -18.13
C TRP A 115 -16.76 -28.40 -16.87
N ALA A 116 -15.73 -29.03 -16.29
CA ALA A 116 -15.81 -29.70 -15.00
C ALA A 116 -14.58 -29.39 -14.12
N ILE A 117 -14.80 -29.23 -12.82
CA ILE A 117 -13.76 -29.24 -11.77
C ILE A 117 -14.15 -30.37 -10.82
N VAL A 118 -13.34 -31.42 -10.77
CA VAL A 118 -13.62 -32.64 -10.00
C VAL A 118 -12.42 -33.04 -9.15
N SER A 119 -12.69 -33.84 -8.10
CA SER A 119 -11.62 -34.54 -7.40
C SER A 119 -10.95 -35.52 -8.35
N SER A 120 -9.62 -35.54 -8.36
CA SER A 120 -8.88 -36.57 -9.09
C SER A 120 -9.15 -37.95 -8.45
N PRO A 121 -9.31 -39.02 -9.25
CA PRO A 121 -9.61 -40.36 -8.74
C PRO A 121 -8.36 -40.97 -8.08
N THR A 122 -8.52 -41.60 -6.92
CA THR A 122 -7.42 -42.30 -6.23
C THR A 122 -7.76 -43.79 -6.05
N VAL A 123 -6.74 -44.64 -5.91
CA VAL A 123 -6.95 -46.08 -5.70
C VAL A 123 -6.08 -46.68 -4.61
N ASP A 124 -6.66 -47.62 -3.86
CA ASP A 124 -5.86 -48.46 -2.95
C ASP A 124 -5.31 -49.67 -3.70
N VAL A 125 -3.98 -49.84 -3.69
CA VAL A 125 -3.31 -50.99 -4.30
C VAL A 125 -2.81 -51.94 -3.22
N ARG A 126 -3.20 -53.22 -3.32
CA ARG A 126 -2.78 -54.29 -2.41
C ARG A 126 -2.16 -55.45 -3.18
N THR A 127 -1.03 -55.96 -2.71
CA THR A 127 -0.41 -57.19 -3.22
C THR A 127 -0.46 -58.29 -2.16
N ALA A 128 0.15 -59.45 -2.44
CA ALA A 128 0.29 -60.52 -1.44
C ALA A 128 1.08 -60.10 -0.20
N SER A 129 1.95 -59.08 -0.30
CA SER A 129 2.78 -58.56 0.80
C SER A 129 2.07 -57.49 1.64
N GLY A 130 0.92 -56.97 1.21
CA GLY A 130 0.15 -55.95 1.92
C GLY A 130 -0.23 -54.77 1.04
N ASP A 131 -0.54 -53.63 1.67
CA ASP A 131 -0.73 -52.35 0.98
C ASP A 131 0.59 -51.87 0.36
N VAL A 132 0.51 -51.35 -0.87
CA VAL A 132 1.66 -50.89 -1.65
C VAL A 132 1.39 -49.48 -2.15
N ALA A 133 2.41 -48.62 -2.11
CA ALA A 133 2.30 -47.27 -2.60
C ALA A 133 2.08 -47.23 -4.12
N ALA A 134 1.07 -46.48 -4.56
CA ALA A 134 0.83 -46.19 -5.96
C ALA A 134 1.57 -44.91 -6.39
N ASP A 135 2.27 -44.96 -7.52
CA ASP A 135 2.77 -43.77 -8.21
C ASP A 135 1.71 -43.36 -9.24
N GLU A 136 0.79 -42.49 -8.82
CA GLU A 136 -0.38 -42.11 -9.60
C GLU A 136 -0.07 -40.95 -10.57
N ARG A 137 -0.42 -41.15 -11.85
CA ARG A 137 -0.28 -40.14 -12.91
C ARG A 137 -1.65 -39.83 -13.51
N TYR A 138 -1.90 -38.54 -13.72
CA TYR A 138 -3.21 -38.06 -14.17
C TYR A 138 -3.13 -37.49 -15.58
N ARG A 139 -4.09 -37.88 -16.41
CA ARG A 139 -4.30 -37.37 -17.76
C ARG A 139 -5.76 -36.99 -17.93
N VAL A 140 -6.01 -36.13 -18.92
CA VAL A 140 -7.35 -35.80 -19.37
C VAL A 140 -7.59 -36.35 -20.77
N GLU A 141 -8.80 -36.81 -21.04
CA GLU A 141 -9.27 -37.08 -22.39
C GLU A 141 -9.81 -35.78 -22.99
N GLY A 142 -9.25 -35.37 -24.13
CA GLY A 142 -9.63 -34.11 -24.78
C GLY A 142 -8.95 -32.88 -24.18
N GLN A 143 -9.71 -31.81 -23.93
CA GLN A 143 -9.19 -30.57 -23.37
C GLN A 143 -9.34 -30.55 -21.84
N GLY A 144 -8.26 -30.20 -21.14
CA GLY A 144 -8.27 -30.09 -19.69
C GLY A 144 -6.86 -30.10 -19.11
N ALA A 145 -6.78 -30.08 -17.78
CA ALA A 145 -5.53 -30.19 -17.05
C ALA A 145 -5.79 -30.94 -15.74
N ALA A 146 -4.90 -31.85 -15.37
CA ALA A 146 -5.05 -32.65 -14.16
C ALA A 146 -3.85 -32.45 -13.22
N GLY A 147 -4.16 -32.24 -11.95
CA GLY A 147 -3.26 -32.39 -10.82
C GLY A 147 -3.62 -33.65 -10.01
N PRO A 148 -2.79 -34.02 -9.01
CA PRO A 148 -3.02 -35.21 -8.21
C PRO A 148 -4.33 -35.25 -7.42
N ASN A 149 -4.92 -34.11 -7.09
CA ASN A 149 -6.14 -34.04 -6.28
C ASN A 149 -7.26 -33.24 -6.96
N VAL A 150 -6.95 -32.38 -7.93
CA VAL A 150 -7.95 -31.63 -8.69
C VAL A 150 -7.75 -31.83 -10.20
N THR A 151 -8.83 -32.17 -10.90
CA THR A 151 -8.85 -32.26 -12.36
C THR A 151 -9.83 -31.25 -12.96
N TYR A 152 -9.36 -30.51 -13.96
CA TYR A 152 -10.17 -29.63 -14.80
C TYR A 152 -10.39 -30.24 -16.19
N LEU A 153 -11.64 -30.26 -16.64
CA LEU A 153 -12.03 -30.61 -18.01
C LEU A 153 -12.64 -29.38 -18.70
N GLY A 154 -12.18 -29.09 -19.91
CA GLY A 154 -12.65 -27.96 -20.72
C GLY A 154 -11.53 -27.16 -21.39
N ALA A 155 -11.93 -26.22 -22.24
CA ALA A 155 -11.03 -25.27 -22.90
C ALA A 155 -10.40 -24.33 -21.86
N HIS A 156 -9.09 -24.15 -21.92
CA HIS A 156 -8.35 -23.33 -20.96
C HIS A 156 -7.03 -22.82 -21.53
N THR A 157 -6.49 -21.82 -20.84
CA THR A 157 -5.10 -21.38 -20.97
C THR A 157 -4.31 -21.79 -19.73
N ARG A 158 -3.10 -22.32 -19.93
CA ARG A 158 -2.17 -22.67 -18.85
C ARG A 158 -1.09 -21.60 -18.70
N HIS A 159 -0.89 -21.10 -17.49
CA HIS A 159 0.22 -20.24 -17.11
C HIS A 159 1.13 -20.98 -16.14
N VAL A 160 2.44 -20.93 -16.37
CA VAL A 160 3.43 -21.59 -15.50
C VAL A 160 4.43 -20.55 -15.00
N ARG A 161 4.62 -20.49 -13.68
CA ARG A 161 5.69 -19.73 -13.03
C ARG A 161 6.68 -20.72 -12.46
N ALA A 162 7.91 -20.70 -12.97
CA ALA A 162 9.03 -21.39 -12.34
C ALA A 162 9.75 -20.40 -11.42
N ALA A 163 9.56 -20.55 -10.12
CA ALA A 163 10.30 -19.86 -9.06
C ALA A 163 11.04 -20.91 -8.22
N GLU A 164 11.24 -20.67 -6.93
CA GLU A 164 11.68 -21.72 -5.99
C GLU A 164 10.68 -22.88 -5.88
N GLN A 165 9.41 -22.59 -6.14
CA GLN A 165 8.32 -23.54 -6.30
C GLN A 165 7.68 -23.34 -7.68
N ARG A 166 7.21 -24.42 -8.31
CA ARG A 166 6.55 -24.33 -9.63
C ARG A 166 5.05 -24.15 -9.48
N PHE A 167 4.52 -23.00 -9.89
CA PHE A 167 3.08 -22.78 -9.93
C PHE A 167 2.52 -23.06 -11.33
N THR A 168 1.51 -23.91 -11.42
CA THR A 168 0.68 -24.10 -12.61
C THR A 168 -0.68 -23.50 -12.36
N LEU A 169 -1.04 -22.44 -13.10
CA LEU A 169 -2.37 -21.84 -13.08
C LEU A 169 -3.12 -22.22 -14.35
N VAL A 170 -4.26 -22.88 -14.19
CA VAL A 170 -5.20 -23.26 -15.24
C VAL A 170 -6.34 -22.25 -15.22
N VAL A 171 -6.51 -21.53 -16.33
CA VAL A 171 -7.55 -20.51 -16.49
C VAL A 171 -8.55 -21.01 -17.55
N PRO A 172 -9.72 -21.51 -17.15
CA PRO A 172 -10.79 -21.88 -18.06
C PRO A 172 -11.20 -20.72 -18.98
N ASP A 173 -11.57 -21.02 -20.23
CA ASP A 173 -12.12 -20.02 -21.14
C ASP A 173 -13.48 -19.46 -20.64
N ALA A 174 -14.15 -20.21 -19.75
CA ALA A 174 -15.38 -19.82 -19.09
C ALA A 174 -15.20 -18.93 -17.84
N ALA A 175 -13.96 -18.73 -17.37
CA ALA A 175 -13.67 -17.93 -16.18
C ALA A 175 -13.50 -16.44 -16.54
N ASP A 176 -14.10 -15.55 -15.76
CA ASP A 176 -13.88 -14.10 -15.86
C ASP A 176 -13.10 -13.61 -14.64
N MET A 177 -11.76 -13.58 -14.76
CA MET A 177 -10.90 -13.32 -13.62
C MET A 177 -10.89 -11.83 -13.22
N ALA A 178 -11.23 -11.56 -11.96
CA ALA A 178 -11.05 -10.24 -11.35
C ALA A 178 -9.58 -9.86 -11.17
N THR A 179 -8.69 -10.87 -11.06
CA THR A 179 -7.24 -10.71 -10.96
C THR A 179 -6.56 -11.21 -12.23
N THR A 180 -5.59 -10.46 -12.78
CA THR A 180 -4.82 -10.97 -13.92
C THR A 180 -4.00 -12.23 -13.54
N PRO A 181 -3.82 -13.21 -14.44
CA PRO A 181 -3.00 -14.41 -14.16
C PRO A 181 -1.60 -14.09 -13.63
N ALA A 182 -0.98 -13.01 -14.12
CA ALA A 182 0.33 -12.56 -13.66
C ALA A 182 0.32 -12.07 -12.20
N ALA A 183 -0.71 -11.32 -11.79
CA ALA A 183 -0.84 -10.81 -10.42
C ALA A 183 -1.17 -11.91 -9.41
N ALA A 184 -1.95 -12.92 -9.81
CA ALA A 184 -2.22 -14.13 -9.02
C ALA A 184 -0.92 -14.93 -8.78
N LEU A 185 -0.16 -15.21 -9.85
CA LEU A 185 1.12 -15.92 -9.74
C LEU A 185 2.16 -15.13 -8.93
N ASP A 186 2.22 -13.80 -9.06
CA ASP A 186 3.06 -12.93 -8.22
C ASP A 186 2.66 -13.05 -6.74
N SER A 187 1.36 -13.09 -6.45
CA SER A 187 0.83 -13.26 -5.08
C SER A 187 1.27 -14.59 -4.46
N LEU A 188 1.14 -15.69 -5.21
CA LEU A 188 1.52 -17.02 -4.77
C LEU A 188 3.05 -17.15 -4.59
N GLU A 189 3.83 -16.61 -5.53
CA GLU A 189 5.30 -16.62 -5.40
C GLU A 189 5.74 -15.84 -4.15
N LYS A 190 5.15 -14.68 -3.87
CA LYS A 190 5.42 -13.90 -2.66
C LYS A 190 5.07 -14.66 -1.38
N ALA A 191 3.90 -15.29 -1.33
CA ALA A 191 3.50 -16.14 -0.22
C ALA A 191 4.49 -17.30 -0.02
N SER A 192 4.97 -17.92 -1.10
CA SER A 192 5.90 -19.03 -1.02
C SER A 192 7.27 -18.68 -0.44
N ARG A 193 7.73 -17.45 -0.69
CA ARG A 193 8.98 -16.93 -0.11
C ARG A 193 8.80 -16.54 1.35
N ARG A 194 7.64 -15.98 1.70
CA ARG A 194 7.35 -15.49 3.06
C ARG A 194 7.04 -16.60 4.06
N ILE A 195 6.44 -17.71 3.60
CA ILE A 195 6.01 -18.82 4.45
C ILE A 195 7.08 -19.92 4.45
N GLU A 196 7.84 -19.97 5.55
CA GLU A 196 9.02 -20.82 5.69
C GLU A 196 8.77 -22.15 6.42
N PHE A 197 7.63 -22.29 7.11
CA PHE A 197 7.25 -23.53 7.80
C PHE A 197 6.54 -24.52 6.87
N GLY A 198 6.53 -25.81 7.25
CA GLY A 198 5.88 -26.88 6.51
C GLY A 198 6.65 -27.36 5.28
N ARG A 199 6.38 -28.59 4.82
CA ARG A 199 7.03 -29.14 3.61
C ARG A 199 6.58 -28.40 2.36
N ARG A 200 7.53 -27.85 1.60
CA ARG A 200 7.23 -27.13 0.35
C ARG A 200 7.19 -28.11 -0.80
N ASP A 201 6.01 -28.39 -1.33
CA ASP A 201 5.88 -29.20 -2.53
C ASP A 201 6.60 -28.58 -3.72
N GLU A 202 7.13 -29.42 -4.61
CA GLU A 202 7.85 -28.94 -5.78
C GLU A 202 6.94 -28.16 -6.75
N ALA A 203 5.64 -28.47 -6.74
CA ALA A 203 4.67 -27.84 -7.61
C ALA A 203 3.30 -27.63 -6.95
N VAL A 204 2.69 -26.51 -7.26
CA VAL A 204 1.33 -26.14 -6.87
C VAL A 204 0.47 -26.06 -8.11
N PHE A 205 -0.67 -26.75 -8.11
CA PHE A 205 -1.62 -26.78 -9.21
C PHE A 205 -2.89 -26.03 -8.83
N VAL A 206 -3.20 -24.97 -9.58
CA VAL A 206 -4.31 -24.06 -9.28
C VAL A 206 -5.26 -24.02 -10.47
N VAL A 207 -6.54 -24.29 -10.22
CA VAL A 207 -7.61 -24.11 -11.22
C VAL A 207 -8.44 -22.88 -10.87
N VAL A 208 -8.62 -21.98 -11.81
CA VAL A 208 -9.58 -20.88 -11.64
C VAL A 208 -10.99 -21.43 -11.81
N ALA A 209 -11.84 -21.25 -10.80
CA ALA A 209 -13.20 -21.75 -10.80
C ALA A 209 -14.18 -20.70 -11.35
N PRO A 210 -14.84 -20.94 -12.50
CA PRO A 210 -15.86 -20.05 -13.02
C PRO A 210 -17.04 -19.93 -12.06
N THR A 211 -17.54 -18.72 -11.83
CA THR A 211 -18.68 -18.47 -10.93
C THR A 211 -20.05 -18.58 -11.62
N THR A 212 -20.14 -19.37 -12.70
CA THR A 212 -21.43 -19.74 -13.33
C THR A 212 -22.23 -20.76 -12.52
N VAL A 213 -21.66 -21.24 -11.40
CA VAL A 213 -22.30 -22.11 -10.41
C VAL A 213 -22.15 -21.53 -9.00
N GLU A 214 -22.97 -21.97 -8.06
CA GLU A 214 -22.89 -21.54 -6.66
C GLU A 214 -21.87 -22.38 -5.89
N TRP A 215 -20.69 -21.80 -5.63
CA TRP A 215 -19.63 -22.44 -4.86
C TRP A 215 -19.85 -22.35 -3.34
N ALA A 216 -19.48 -23.40 -2.62
CA ALA A 216 -19.56 -23.48 -1.15
C ALA A 216 -18.43 -22.71 -0.44
N ALA A 217 -17.34 -22.42 -1.13
CA ALA A 217 -16.14 -21.79 -0.58
C ALA A 217 -15.52 -20.77 -1.55
N THR A 218 -14.55 -19.99 -1.06
CA THR A 218 -13.88 -18.94 -1.87
C THR A 218 -12.75 -19.47 -2.74
N GLY A 219 -12.05 -20.45 -2.20
CA GLY A 219 -11.25 -21.43 -2.89
C GLY A 219 -11.37 -22.76 -2.12
N LEU A 220 -10.57 -23.73 -2.52
CA LEU A 220 -10.50 -25.02 -1.87
C LEU A 220 -9.17 -25.71 -2.18
N GLN A 221 -8.34 -25.90 -1.16
CA GLN A 221 -7.13 -26.72 -1.22
C GLN A 221 -7.47 -28.22 -1.03
N ARG A 222 -6.73 -29.10 -1.72
CA ARG A 222 -6.83 -30.57 -1.65
C ARG A 222 -5.46 -31.25 -1.75
N GLY A 223 -5.30 -32.29 -0.95
CA GLY A 223 -4.07 -33.09 -0.86
C GLY A 223 -2.89 -32.23 -0.42
N ASP A 224 -1.75 -32.36 -1.08
CA ASP A 224 -0.56 -31.59 -0.72
C ASP A 224 -0.61 -30.16 -1.30
N ALA A 225 -0.91 -30.01 -2.60
CA ALA A 225 -0.65 -28.75 -3.31
C ALA A 225 -1.61 -28.40 -4.46
N ASP A 226 -2.77 -29.06 -4.55
CA ASP A 226 -3.78 -28.72 -5.55
C ASP A 226 -4.86 -27.83 -4.94
N MET A 227 -5.37 -26.87 -5.70
CA MET A 227 -6.44 -26.01 -5.25
C MET A 227 -7.29 -25.49 -6.40
N TRP A 228 -8.51 -25.05 -6.11
CA TRP A 228 -9.25 -24.17 -6.99
C TRP A 228 -9.62 -22.86 -6.31
N ILE A 229 -9.71 -21.77 -7.07
CA ILE A 229 -10.03 -20.43 -6.54
C ILE A 229 -11.02 -19.75 -7.48
N ARG A 230 -12.09 -19.15 -6.93
CA ARG A 230 -13.12 -18.49 -7.77
C ARG A 230 -12.53 -17.35 -8.59
N ASP A 231 -12.98 -17.22 -9.84
CA ASP A 231 -12.53 -16.19 -10.78
C ASP A 231 -12.72 -14.75 -10.27
N VAL A 232 -13.75 -14.51 -9.46
CA VAL A 232 -14.02 -13.20 -8.83
C VAL A 232 -13.04 -12.82 -7.70
N GLN A 233 -12.13 -13.70 -7.27
CA GLN A 233 -11.23 -13.42 -6.14
C GLN A 233 -10.11 -12.44 -6.51
N ARG A 234 -9.94 -11.44 -5.65
CA ARG A 234 -8.92 -10.40 -5.75
C ARG A 234 -7.70 -10.71 -4.87
N VAL A 235 -6.55 -10.18 -5.25
CA VAL A 235 -5.27 -10.36 -4.51
C VAL A 235 -4.83 -9.12 -3.70
N ASP A 236 -5.60 -8.05 -3.77
CA ASP A 236 -5.41 -6.76 -3.12
C ASP A 236 -6.53 -6.49 -2.10
N THR A 237 -6.82 -7.49 -1.26
CA THR A 237 -7.84 -7.44 -0.21
C THR A 237 -7.33 -8.06 1.07
N VAL A 238 -7.98 -7.74 2.20
CA VAL A 238 -7.72 -8.35 3.52
C VAL A 238 -8.18 -9.81 3.63
N ARG A 239 -8.99 -10.30 2.69
CA ARG A 239 -9.50 -11.68 2.61
C ARG A 239 -9.00 -12.31 1.30
N ASN A 240 -7.69 -12.52 1.21
CA ASN A 240 -7.05 -13.01 0.00
C ASN A 240 -7.11 -14.54 -0.10
N ALA A 241 -8.14 -15.05 -0.79
CA ALA A 241 -8.35 -16.49 -1.01
C ALA A 241 -7.13 -17.19 -1.63
N TRP A 242 -6.38 -16.51 -2.51
CA TRP A 242 -5.19 -17.11 -3.13
C TRP A 242 -4.11 -17.47 -2.13
N ILE A 243 -3.93 -16.64 -1.12
CA ILE A 243 -2.93 -16.87 -0.08
C ILE A 243 -3.49 -17.78 1.01
N HIS A 244 -4.77 -17.66 1.34
CA HIS A 244 -5.46 -18.56 2.27
C HIS A 244 -5.31 -20.03 1.81
N GLU A 245 -5.72 -20.36 0.57
CA GLU A 245 -5.58 -21.73 0.06
C GLU A 245 -4.12 -22.17 -0.08
N TYR A 246 -3.20 -21.24 -0.39
CA TYR A 246 -1.78 -21.56 -0.43
C TYR A 246 -1.23 -21.93 0.95
N VAL A 247 -1.65 -21.26 2.02
CA VAL A 247 -1.22 -21.58 3.39
C VAL A 247 -1.60 -23.00 3.76
N HIS A 248 -2.76 -23.50 3.36
CA HIS A 248 -3.16 -24.89 3.59
C HIS A 248 -2.19 -25.91 2.98
N THR A 249 -1.52 -25.59 1.86
CA THR A 249 -0.46 -26.46 1.28
C THR A 249 0.79 -26.58 2.16
N ARG A 250 0.90 -25.76 3.20
CA ARG A 250 2.04 -25.71 4.13
C ARG A 250 1.71 -26.38 5.47
N GLN A 251 0.45 -26.80 5.68
CA GLN A 251 -0.06 -27.27 6.96
C GLN A 251 -0.11 -28.80 7.03
N ASP A 252 1.03 -29.43 6.76
CA ASP A 252 1.15 -30.88 6.76
C ASP A 252 1.60 -31.41 8.13
N TYR A 253 0.65 -31.44 9.07
CA TYR A 253 0.83 -31.98 10.41
C TYR A 253 -0.52 -32.39 11.02
N GLU A 254 -0.50 -33.36 11.93
CA GLU A 254 -1.70 -33.83 12.63
C GLU A 254 -2.02 -32.97 13.85
N LEU A 255 -3.30 -32.65 14.04
CA LEU A 255 -3.78 -31.79 15.12
C LEU A 255 -4.88 -32.47 15.94
N ALA A 256 -4.79 -32.34 17.26
CA ALA A 256 -5.89 -32.66 18.15
C ALA A 256 -7.06 -31.68 17.95
N ALA A 257 -8.25 -32.03 18.43
CA ALA A 257 -9.45 -31.20 18.28
C ALA A 257 -9.23 -29.77 18.79
N GLU A 258 -8.54 -29.62 19.93
CA GLU A 258 -8.29 -28.37 20.63
C GLU A 258 -7.28 -27.44 19.93
N THR A 259 -6.49 -27.95 18.97
CA THR A 259 -5.49 -27.16 18.23
C THR A 259 -5.87 -26.94 16.76
N ARG A 260 -6.99 -27.51 16.30
CA ARG A 260 -7.49 -27.36 14.92
C ARG A 260 -7.75 -25.91 14.52
N TRP A 261 -8.04 -25.01 15.47
CA TRP A 261 -8.21 -23.59 15.18
C TRP A 261 -6.99 -22.95 14.48
N THR A 262 -5.79 -23.51 14.70
CA THR A 262 -4.54 -23.00 14.12
C THR A 262 -4.51 -23.09 12.59
N VAL A 263 -5.27 -24.01 11.99
CA VAL A 263 -5.35 -24.20 10.53
C VAL A 263 -5.90 -22.93 9.88
N GLU A 264 -7.06 -22.50 10.33
CA GLU A 264 -7.79 -21.40 9.73
C GLU A 264 -7.30 -20.04 10.21
N ALA A 265 -6.92 -19.94 11.49
CA ALA A 265 -6.27 -18.75 12.04
C ALA A 265 -5.02 -18.35 11.26
N MET A 266 -4.16 -19.32 10.95
CA MET A 266 -2.94 -19.11 10.20
C MET A 266 -3.25 -18.69 8.75
N ALA A 267 -4.18 -19.39 8.08
CA ALA A 267 -4.58 -19.07 6.72
C ALA A 267 -5.15 -17.64 6.61
N GLU A 268 -6.04 -17.26 7.52
CA GLU A 268 -6.63 -15.92 7.60
C GLU A 268 -5.59 -14.83 7.94
N TYR A 269 -4.66 -15.11 8.86
CA TYR A 269 -3.60 -14.17 9.22
C TYR A 269 -2.68 -13.87 8.02
N TYR A 270 -2.13 -14.92 7.38
CA TYR A 270 -1.22 -14.73 6.25
C TYR A 270 -1.93 -14.19 5.00
N ALA A 271 -3.21 -14.51 4.81
CA ALA A 271 -4.04 -13.93 3.75
C ALA A 271 -4.15 -12.41 3.86
N ALA A 272 -4.06 -11.84 5.06
CA ALA A 272 -4.04 -10.40 5.28
C ALA A 272 -2.60 -9.82 5.39
N LEU A 273 -1.67 -10.55 6.03
CA LEU A 273 -0.30 -10.08 6.25
C LEU A 273 0.48 -9.93 4.95
N VAL A 274 0.45 -10.94 4.07
CA VAL A 274 1.29 -10.93 2.87
C VAL A 274 0.91 -9.79 1.91
N PRO A 275 -0.38 -9.51 1.62
CA PRO A 275 -0.75 -8.33 0.83
C PRO A 275 -0.32 -7.00 1.48
N PHE A 276 -0.34 -6.92 2.80
CA PHE A 276 0.13 -5.74 3.54
C PHE A 276 1.65 -5.54 3.37
N GLU A 277 2.45 -6.58 3.61
CA GLU A 277 3.92 -6.53 3.49
C GLU A 277 4.38 -6.12 2.07
N VAL A 278 3.61 -6.48 1.04
CA VAL A 278 3.93 -6.13 -0.36
C VAL A 278 3.22 -4.85 -0.84
N GLY A 279 2.59 -4.10 0.06
CA GLY A 279 2.00 -2.78 -0.21
C GLY A 279 0.73 -2.81 -1.05
N ARG A 280 -0.02 -3.92 -1.07
CA ARG A 280 -1.30 -4.04 -1.78
C ARG A 280 -2.51 -3.61 -0.93
N ILE A 281 -2.38 -3.66 0.40
CA ILE A 281 -3.34 -3.10 1.36
C ILE A 281 -2.60 -2.23 2.38
N THR A 282 -3.29 -1.30 3.02
CA THR A 282 -2.70 -0.44 4.05
C THR A 282 -2.63 -1.13 5.41
N TYR A 283 -1.84 -0.56 6.33
CA TYR A 283 -1.83 -1.03 7.71
C TYR A 283 -3.21 -0.90 8.37
N GLU A 284 -3.98 0.15 8.06
CA GLU A 284 -5.32 0.34 8.61
C GLU A 284 -6.29 -0.76 8.16
N GLU A 285 -6.19 -1.21 6.91
CA GLU A 285 -6.98 -2.33 6.39
C GLU A 285 -6.59 -3.64 7.09
N PHE A 286 -5.29 -3.93 7.21
CA PHE A 286 -4.78 -5.08 7.95
C PHE A 286 -5.21 -5.06 9.43
N ARG A 287 -5.06 -3.91 10.10
CA ARG A 287 -5.48 -3.69 11.48
C ARG A 287 -6.98 -3.91 11.64
N SER A 288 -7.80 -3.37 10.74
CA SER A 288 -9.25 -3.55 10.77
C SER A 288 -9.65 -5.02 10.68
N LYS A 289 -8.96 -5.82 9.85
CA LYS A 289 -9.20 -7.27 9.76
C LYS A 289 -8.91 -8.00 11.07
N LEU A 290 -7.85 -7.62 11.80
CA LEU A 290 -7.58 -8.19 13.13
C LEU A 290 -8.59 -7.72 14.18
N GLU A 291 -9.09 -6.49 14.06
CA GLU A 291 -10.10 -5.95 14.96
C GLU A 291 -11.45 -6.68 14.88
N ASP A 292 -11.76 -7.33 13.75
CA ASP A 292 -12.95 -8.18 13.61
C ASP A 292 -12.98 -9.28 14.70
N GLY A 293 -11.82 -9.81 15.10
CA GLY A 293 -11.69 -10.82 16.16
C GLY A 293 -12.02 -10.33 17.57
N ARG A 294 -12.25 -9.02 17.74
CA ARG A 294 -12.71 -8.38 18.98
C ARG A 294 -14.20 -8.06 18.96
N SER A 295 -14.93 -8.47 17.93
CA SER A 295 -16.38 -8.31 17.86
C SER A 295 -17.05 -9.06 19.01
N ALA A 296 -18.17 -8.51 19.50
CA ALA A 296 -18.98 -9.13 20.56
C ALA A 296 -19.49 -10.54 20.19
N ALA A 297 -19.52 -10.89 18.91
CA ALA A 297 -19.83 -12.25 18.45
C ALA A 297 -18.82 -13.30 18.95
N TYR A 298 -17.61 -12.88 19.34
CA TYR A 298 -16.51 -13.77 19.73
C TYR A 298 -16.14 -13.68 21.22
N ASP A 299 -16.95 -12.98 22.03
CA ASP A 299 -16.70 -12.77 23.47
C ASP A 299 -16.71 -14.09 24.25
N ASP A 300 -17.50 -15.08 23.82
CA ASP A 300 -17.64 -16.38 24.48
C ASP A 300 -16.76 -17.49 23.84
N VAL A 301 -15.96 -17.15 22.81
CA VAL A 301 -15.11 -18.13 22.11
C VAL A 301 -13.89 -18.49 22.94
N VAL A 302 -13.64 -19.79 23.12
CA VAL A 302 -12.42 -20.37 23.69
C VAL A 302 -11.76 -21.22 22.61
N LEU A 303 -10.58 -20.82 22.11
CA LEU A 303 -9.97 -21.46 20.94
C LEU A 303 -9.63 -22.94 21.18
N ALA A 304 -9.26 -23.32 22.40
CA ALA A 304 -9.01 -24.71 22.77
C ALA A 304 -10.29 -25.56 22.89
N GLU A 305 -11.50 -24.98 22.75
CA GLU A 305 -12.78 -25.67 22.86
C GLU A 305 -13.59 -25.56 21.55
N PRO A 306 -13.52 -26.55 20.64
CA PRO A 306 -14.17 -26.50 19.32
C PRO A 306 -15.68 -26.27 19.32
N SER A 307 -16.36 -26.66 20.40
CA SER A 307 -17.80 -26.43 20.56
C SER A 307 -18.17 -24.96 20.70
N THR A 308 -17.20 -24.06 20.91
CA THR A 308 -17.45 -22.62 21.11
C THR A 308 -17.27 -21.79 19.85
N TRP A 309 -16.74 -22.35 18.76
CA TRP A 309 -16.42 -21.59 17.53
C TRP A 309 -17.66 -21.29 16.69
N GLU A 310 -18.64 -22.18 16.74
CA GLU A 310 -19.89 -22.10 16.00
C GLU A 310 -20.92 -21.25 16.75
N PRO A 311 -21.81 -20.54 16.02
CA PRO A 311 -22.01 -20.56 14.57
C PRO A 311 -21.20 -19.52 13.78
N ASP A 312 -20.34 -18.75 14.45
CA ASP A 312 -19.79 -17.49 13.91
C ASP A 312 -18.35 -17.60 13.38
N GLU A 313 -17.80 -18.81 13.25
CA GLU A 313 -16.44 -19.10 12.76
C GLU A 313 -15.35 -18.45 13.65
N GLY A 314 -15.47 -18.62 14.97
CA GLY A 314 -14.57 -18.00 15.95
C GLY A 314 -13.10 -18.41 15.80
N ASP A 315 -12.84 -19.63 15.33
CA ASP A 315 -11.51 -20.15 14.99
C ASP A 315 -10.85 -19.44 13.80
N TYR A 316 -11.63 -18.93 12.85
CA TYR A 316 -11.11 -18.12 11.75
C TYR A 316 -10.76 -16.71 12.24
N VAL A 317 -11.72 -16.04 12.87
CA VAL A 317 -11.63 -14.59 13.10
C VAL A 317 -10.90 -14.24 14.39
N LYS A 318 -11.31 -14.80 15.54
CA LYS A 318 -10.57 -14.63 16.80
C LYS A 318 -9.24 -15.38 16.75
N GLY A 319 -9.21 -16.56 16.10
CA GLY A 319 -7.99 -17.31 15.90
C GLY A 319 -6.91 -16.51 15.16
N ALA A 320 -7.24 -15.85 14.05
CA ALA A 320 -6.28 -15.00 13.32
C ALA A 320 -5.73 -13.84 14.17
N LEU A 321 -6.57 -13.24 15.03
CA LEU A 321 -6.15 -12.21 15.97
C LEU A 321 -5.17 -12.76 17.02
N VAL A 322 -5.46 -13.92 17.61
CA VAL A 322 -4.58 -14.57 18.59
C VAL A 322 -3.26 -14.97 17.93
N TRP A 323 -3.31 -15.54 16.73
CA TRP A 323 -2.12 -15.87 15.93
C TRP A 323 -1.24 -14.64 15.69
N ALA A 324 -1.83 -13.54 15.23
CA ALA A 324 -1.13 -12.28 14.99
C ALA A 324 -0.50 -11.69 16.27
N ALA A 325 -1.19 -11.80 17.40
CA ALA A 325 -0.71 -11.28 18.68
C ALA A 325 0.52 -12.05 19.18
N LEU A 326 0.50 -13.38 19.06
CA LEU A 326 1.61 -14.26 19.41
C LEU A 326 2.80 -14.07 18.46
N ASP A 327 2.56 -14.00 17.15
CA ASP A 327 3.61 -13.77 16.15
C ASP A 327 4.35 -12.45 16.41
N ARG A 328 3.60 -11.38 16.69
CA ARG A 328 4.19 -10.09 17.09
C ARG A 328 4.98 -10.19 18.40
N ARG A 329 4.48 -10.95 19.39
CA ARG A 329 5.15 -11.10 20.69
C ARG A 329 6.49 -11.81 20.52
N LEU A 330 6.53 -12.87 19.71
CA LEU A 330 7.73 -13.62 19.38
C LEU A 330 8.75 -12.76 18.63
N HIS A 331 8.33 -11.96 17.65
CA HIS A 331 9.23 -11.04 16.96
C HIS A 331 9.80 -9.98 17.91
N ALA A 332 8.97 -9.44 18.81
CA ALA A 332 9.39 -8.37 19.71
C ALA A 332 10.36 -8.80 20.83
N GLU A 333 10.24 -10.03 21.34
CA GLU A 333 10.96 -10.47 22.54
C GLU A 333 11.97 -11.60 22.30
N ALA A 334 11.79 -12.39 21.23
CA ALA A 334 12.55 -13.61 20.99
C ALA A 334 13.28 -13.62 19.64
N ASP A 335 13.15 -12.57 18.81
CA ASP A 335 13.66 -12.54 17.43
C ASP A 335 13.20 -13.78 16.63
N ALA A 336 11.92 -14.15 16.84
CA ALA A 336 11.36 -15.42 16.38
C ALA A 336 9.93 -15.31 15.82
N SER A 337 9.59 -16.36 15.08
CA SER A 337 8.37 -16.75 14.37
C SER A 337 7.23 -17.46 15.10
N MET A 338 5.95 -17.21 14.81
CA MET A 338 4.97 -18.31 14.85
C MET A 338 5.32 -19.40 13.83
N GLY A 339 6.04 -19.08 12.76
CA GLY A 339 6.60 -20.09 11.85
C GLY A 339 7.60 -21.02 12.54
N ASP A 340 8.42 -20.49 13.47
CA ASP A 340 9.35 -21.30 14.26
C ASP A 340 8.63 -22.21 15.25
N VAL A 341 7.49 -21.77 15.79
CA VAL A 341 6.62 -22.61 16.63
C VAL A 341 6.07 -23.79 15.83
N VAL A 342 5.59 -23.56 14.60
CA VAL A 342 5.11 -24.64 13.72
C VAL A 342 6.25 -25.58 13.33
N ALA A 343 7.46 -25.05 13.07
CA ALA A 343 8.63 -25.86 12.76
C ALA A 343 9.09 -26.74 13.93
N ALA A 344 8.66 -26.44 15.17
CA ALA A 344 8.90 -27.26 16.34
C ALA A 344 7.88 -28.41 16.51
N PHE A 345 6.83 -28.47 15.68
CA PHE A 345 5.89 -29.59 15.69
C PHE A 345 6.60 -30.86 15.21
N GLY A 346 6.35 -31.97 15.91
CA GLY A 346 6.87 -33.28 15.51
C GLY A 346 5.88 -34.06 14.64
N ASP A 347 6.24 -35.29 14.29
CA ASP A 347 5.41 -36.19 13.46
C ASP A 347 4.17 -36.77 14.17
N ARG A 348 3.91 -36.33 15.40
CA ARG A 348 2.78 -36.80 16.20
C ARG A 348 1.70 -35.74 16.24
N GLU A 349 0.46 -36.19 16.47
CA GLU A 349 -0.66 -35.30 16.77
C GLU A 349 -0.28 -34.26 17.85
N VAL A 350 -0.49 -32.99 17.50
CA VAL A 350 -0.16 -31.84 18.34
C VAL A 350 -1.35 -31.51 19.23
N SER A 351 -1.21 -31.77 20.53
CA SER A 351 -2.19 -31.36 21.54
C SER A 351 -2.02 -29.89 21.94
N GLN A 352 -3.00 -29.34 22.67
CA GLN A 352 -2.90 -27.99 23.23
C GLN A 352 -1.68 -27.80 24.15
N THR A 353 -1.29 -28.83 24.89
CA THR A 353 -0.08 -28.75 25.73
C THR A 353 1.18 -28.67 24.85
N ASP A 354 1.21 -29.40 23.75
CA ASP A 354 2.35 -29.42 22.83
C ASP A 354 2.50 -28.10 22.09
N PHE A 355 1.38 -27.48 21.68
CA PHE A 355 1.37 -26.14 21.14
C PHE A 355 1.98 -25.13 22.12
N LEU A 356 1.53 -25.13 23.38
CA LEU A 356 2.07 -24.23 24.39
C LEU A 356 3.56 -24.52 24.68
N ASP A 357 3.97 -25.79 24.67
CA ASP A 357 5.36 -26.19 24.91
C ASP A 357 6.26 -25.73 23.77
N ALA A 358 5.79 -25.78 22.53
CA ALA A 358 6.48 -25.21 21.36
C ALA A 358 6.60 -23.67 21.48
N VAL A 359 5.52 -22.98 21.89
CA VAL A 359 5.57 -21.52 22.14
C VAL A 359 6.57 -21.19 23.25
N GLU A 360 6.63 -21.97 24.34
CA GLU A 360 7.62 -21.77 25.41
C GLU A 360 9.05 -22.01 24.92
N ALA A 361 9.26 -23.03 24.11
CA ALA A 361 10.58 -23.35 23.57
C ALA A 361 11.15 -22.23 22.68
N VAL A 362 10.27 -21.55 21.92
CA VAL A 362 10.64 -20.45 21.02
C VAL A 362 10.68 -19.10 21.74
N GLY A 363 9.65 -18.77 22.51
CA GLY A 363 9.42 -17.43 23.08
C GLY A 363 9.60 -17.31 24.60
N GLY A 364 9.78 -18.42 25.32
CA GLY A 364 9.88 -18.45 26.78
C GLY A 364 8.54 -18.45 27.52
N ALA A 365 8.64 -18.50 28.86
CA ALA A 365 7.50 -18.75 29.74
C ALA A 365 6.44 -17.64 29.76
N GLU A 366 6.82 -16.38 29.50
CA GLU A 366 5.86 -15.26 29.44
C GLU A 366 4.96 -15.35 28.20
N VAL A 367 5.55 -15.64 27.03
CA VAL A 367 4.78 -15.82 25.79
C VAL A 367 3.88 -17.05 25.87
N ARG A 368 4.36 -18.13 26.51
CA ARG A 368 3.50 -19.29 26.84
C ARG A 368 2.30 -18.90 27.70
N ALA A 369 2.51 -18.07 28.73
CA ALA A 369 1.43 -17.65 29.62
C ALA A 369 0.36 -16.85 28.87
N GLU A 370 0.76 -15.92 28.00
CA GLU A 370 -0.16 -15.19 27.10
C GLU A 370 -0.88 -16.14 26.13
N ALA A 371 -0.15 -17.07 25.50
CA ALA A 371 -0.75 -18.05 24.59
C ALA A 371 -1.80 -18.91 25.33
N ARG A 372 -1.49 -19.36 26.55
CA ARG A 372 -2.44 -20.08 27.40
C ARG A 372 -3.68 -19.25 27.68
N GLU A 373 -3.51 -18.00 28.11
CA GLU A 373 -4.62 -17.10 28.40
C GLU A 373 -5.53 -16.92 27.18
N TYR A 374 -4.98 -16.64 26.01
CA TYR A 374 -5.76 -16.37 24.80
C TYR A 374 -6.38 -17.61 24.14
N THR A 375 -5.88 -18.81 24.45
CA THR A 375 -6.37 -20.06 23.85
C THR A 375 -7.28 -20.85 24.77
N GLU A 376 -7.03 -20.84 26.09
CA GLU A 376 -7.79 -21.61 27.08
C GLU A 376 -8.85 -20.77 27.82
N THR A 377 -8.99 -19.48 27.48
CA THR A 377 -10.02 -18.60 28.07
C THR A 377 -10.70 -17.75 26.99
N THR A 378 -11.67 -16.93 27.42
CA THR A 378 -12.35 -15.96 26.55
C THR A 378 -11.56 -14.66 26.33
N ALA A 379 -10.39 -14.49 26.95
CA ALA A 379 -9.57 -13.30 26.80
C ALA A 379 -9.21 -13.02 25.34
N THR A 380 -9.18 -11.74 24.97
CA THR A 380 -8.97 -11.31 23.58
C THR A 380 -7.81 -10.29 23.49
N PRO A 381 -6.77 -10.55 22.68
CA PRO A 381 -5.63 -9.66 22.53
C PRO A 381 -6.02 -8.28 21.97
N GLU A 382 -5.31 -7.23 22.41
CA GLU A 382 -5.40 -5.91 21.78
C GLU A 382 -4.69 -5.88 20.43
N VAL A 383 -5.31 -5.24 19.43
CA VAL A 383 -4.64 -4.94 18.17
C VAL A 383 -3.72 -3.75 18.37
N ARG A 384 -2.46 -3.88 17.96
CA ARG A 384 -1.43 -2.87 18.18
C ARG A 384 -1.47 -1.76 17.13
N SER A 385 -0.80 -0.65 17.43
CA SER A 385 -0.61 0.47 16.49
C SER A 385 0.43 0.15 15.42
N GLU A 386 0.44 0.92 14.32
CA GLU A 386 1.42 0.77 13.23
C GLU A 386 2.86 0.90 13.76
N SER A 387 3.10 1.86 14.65
CA SER A 387 4.40 2.07 15.29
C SER A 387 4.81 0.90 16.20
N GLU A 388 3.87 0.17 16.79
CA GLU A 388 4.16 -1.06 17.55
C GLU A 388 4.42 -2.26 16.64
N HIS A 389 3.70 -2.35 15.53
CA HIS A 389 3.93 -3.38 14.52
C HIS A 389 5.33 -3.23 13.91
N VAL A 390 5.68 -2.03 13.42
CA VAL A 390 7.02 -1.78 12.83
C VAL A 390 8.15 -2.01 13.83
N ARG A 391 7.92 -1.72 15.12
CA ARG A 391 8.91 -2.04 16.17
C ARG A 391 9.14 -3.53 16.36
N ALA A 392 8.11 -4.36 16.16
CA ALA A 392 8.23 -5.81 16.29
C ALA A 392 8.80 -6.44 15.02
N PHE A 393 8.26 -6.09 13.86
CA PHE A 393 8.52 -6.79 12.60
C PHE A 393 9.63 -6.18 11.74
N GLY A 394 10.09 -4.96 12.04
CA GLY A 394 10.95 -4.23 11.13
C GLY A 394 10.16 -3.32 10.19
N GLY A 395 10.89 -2.60 9.34
CA GLY A 395 10.34 -1.78 8.27
C GLY A 395 10.45 -0.26 8.48
N PRO A 396 10.25 0.50 7.39
CA PRO A 396 10.21 1.95 7.46
C PRO A 396 8.86 2.45 7.98
N LEU A 397 8.88 3.56 8.72
CA LEU A 397 7.66 4.27 9.14
C LEU A 397 7.84 5.77 8.95
N VAL A 398 7.57 6.25 7.74
CA VAL A 398 7.78 7.64 7.40
C VAL A 398 6.54 8.46 7.75
N ARG A 399 6.67 9.36 8.73
CA ARG A 399 5.66 10.35 9.11
C ARG A 399 5.91 11.69 8.44
N GLN A 400 4.84 12.41 8.10
CA GLN A 400 4.90 13.78 7.60
C GLN A 400 4.00 14.69 8.41
N GLU A 401 4.50 15.88 8.71
CA GLU A 401 3.74 16.93 9.38
C GLU A 401 4.11 18.31 8.81
N PHE A 402 3.15 19.24 8.85
CA PHE A 402 3.45 20.64 8.56
C PHE A 402 4.17 21.23 9.77
N ASP A 403 5.41 21.67 9.56
CA ASP A 403 6.29 22.24 10.60
C ASP A 403 6.17 23.77 10.67
N GLY A 404 5.77 24.41 9.57
CA GLY A 404 5.57 25.85 9.55
C GLY A 404 5.01 26.39 8.24
N PHE A 405 4.58 27.65 8.29
CA PHE A 405 4.06 28.38 7.15
C PHE A 405 4.64 29.79 7.13
N VAL A 406 5.18 30.20 5.98
CA VAL A 406 5.61 31.58 5.72
C VAL A 406 4.72 32.16 4.63
N VAL A 407 4.23 33.37 4.85
CA VAL A 407 3.46 34.13 3.85
C VAL A 407 4.31 35.28 3.35
N SER A 408 4.51 35.34 2.04
CA SER A 408 5.25 36.42 1.37
C SER A 408 4.43 37.07 0.27
N GLY A 409 4.50 38.40 0.20
CA GLY A 409 3.80 39.18 -0.80
C GLY A 409 4.13 40.68 -0.72
N PRO A 410 3.45 41.51 -1.51
CA PRO A 410 3.77 42.94 -1.59
C PRO A 410 3.63 43.71 -0.27
N ALA A 411 2.82 43.22 0.67
CA ALA A 411 2.53 43.89 1.93
C ALA A 411 3.39 43.38 3.11
N ARG A 412 3.85 42.12 3.07
CA ARG A 412 4.48 41.44 4.20
C ARG A 412 5.29 40.21 3.78
N GLU A 413 6.21 39.84 4.66
CA GLU A 413 6.86 38.54 4.72
C GLU A 413 6.89 38.13 6.20
N THR A 414 6.14 37.09 6.57
CA THR A 414 5.97 36.72 7.98
C THR A 414 5.61 35.25 8.17
N ASP A 415 6.07 34.67 9.27
CA ASP A 415 5.63 33.37 9.76
C ASP A 415 4.19 33.43 10.26
N VAL A 416 3.40 32.39 9.96
CA VAL A 416 2.01 32.30 10.39
C VAL A 416 1.74 30.93 11.02
N ALA A 417 1.03 30.92 12.14
CA ALA A 417 0.61 29.67 12.79
C ALA A 417 -0.46 28.91 11.97
N ALA A 418 -1.24 29.63 11.16
CA ALA A 418 -2.21 29.08 10.23
C ALA A 418 -2.15 29.85 8.91
N PRO A 419 -2.27 29.17 7.75
CA PRO A 419 -2.08 29.79 6.44
C PRO A 419 -3.25 30.72 6.06
N ARG A 420 -3.22 31.96 6.57
CA ARG A 420 -4.17 33.03 6.27
C ARG A 420 -3.52 34.05 5.35
N LEU A 421 -4.03 34.15 4.13
CA LEU A 421 -3.44 34.96 3.07
C LEU A 421 -4.44 35.94 2.46
N VAL A 422 -3.93 36.92 1.74
CA VAL A 422 -4.70 37.67 0.75
C VAL A 422 -4.33 37.28 -0.68
N THR A 423 -5.23 37.51 -1.63
CA THR A 423 -4.97 37.19 -3.04
C THR A 423 -3.73 37.92 -3.54
N GLY A 424 -2.83 37.19 -4.20
CA GLY A 424 -1.54 37.67 -4.68
C GLY A 424 -0.36 37.30 -3.79
N GLU A 425 -0.61 36.87 -2.54
CA GLU A 425 0.44 36.34 -1.66
C GLU A 425 0.83 34.90 -2.03
N THR A 426 2.05 34.55 -1.65
CA THR A 426 2.64 33.22 -1.77
C THR A 426 2.75 32.60 -0.38
N LEU A 427 2.25 31.38 -0.26
CA LEU A 427 2.48 30.52 0.89
C LEU A 427 3.73 29.68 0.62
N GLU A 428 4.67 29.67 1.53
CA GLU A 428 5.68 28.63 1.66
C GLU A 428 5.28 27.73 2.83
N ALA A 429 5.11 26.44 2.56
CA ALA A 429 4.78 25.43 3.55
C ALA A 429 5.99 24.53 3.78
N THR A 430 6.44 24.48 5.02
CA THR A 430 7.52 23.61 5.48
C THR A 430 6.93 22.31 6.01
N VAL A 431 7.44 21.19 5.51
CA VAL A 431 7.00 19.85 5.88
C VAL A 431 8.17 19.10 6.50
N ALA A 432 8.03 18.69 7.75
CA ALA A 432 8.97 17.77 8.38
C ALA A 432 8.60 16.34 7.98
N VAL A 433 9.61 15.58 7.56
CA VAL A 433 9.50 14.17 7.20
C VAL A 433 10.44 13.39 8.10
N ARG A 434 9.93 12.41 8.83
CA ARG A 434 10.72 11.63 9.80
C ARG A 434 10.50 10.15 9.59
N ASN A 435 11.57 9.36 9.63
CA ASN A 435 11.47 7.92 9.69
C ASN A 435 11.49 7.46 11.16
N GLU A 436 10.34 7.02 11.65
CA GLU A 436 10.14 6.47 12.99
C GLU A 436 10.24 4.93 13.00
N GLY A 437 10.54 4.34 11.85
CA GLY A 437 10.71 2.91 11.70
C GLY A 437 12.11 2.44 12.10
N THR A 438 12.31 1.15 12.00
CA THR A 438 13.56 0.46 12.35
C THR A 438 14.43 0.21 11.13
N ASP A 439 13.89 0.32 9.92
CA ASP A 439 14.63 0.20 8.65
C ASP A 439 14.66 1.49 7.83
N PRO A 440 15.64 1.63 6.91
CA PRO A 440 15.65 2.73 5.94
C PRO A 440 14.38 2.76 5.08
N GLY A 441 13.82 3.95 4.87
CA GLY A 441 12.61 4.15 4.09
C GLY A 441 12.78 5.16 2.97
N GLU A 442 12.31 4.80 1.77
CA GLU A 442 12.07 5.76 0.69
C GLU A 442 10.77 6.53 0.97
N TYR A 443 10.78 7.84 0.68
CA TYR A 443 9.60 8.67 0.77
C TYR A 443 9.39 9.49 -0.50
N SER A 444 8.13 9.67 -0.87
CA SER A 444 7.70 10.54 -1.97
C SER A 444 6.47 11.33 -1.52
N VAL A 445 6.66 12.62 -1.28
CA VAL A 445 5.66 13.53 -0.72
C VAL A 445 5.11 14.44 -1.83
N PRO A 446 3.92 14.14 -2.38
CA PRO A 446 3.22 15.05 -3.25
C PRO A 446 2.56 16.16 -2.41
N PHE A 447 2.88 17.41 -2.72
CA PHE A 447 2.15 18.57 -2.21
C PHE A 447 0.95 18.86 -3.10
N ARG A 448 -0.25 18.76 -2.54
CA ARG A 448 -1.53 18.91 -3.22
C ARG A 448 -2.29 20.11 -2.68
N VAL A 449 -3.00 20.80 -3.58
CA VAL A 449 -3.97 21.85 -3.28
C VAL A 449 -5.30 21.44 -3.92
N ASP A 450 -6.35 21.27 -3.12
CA ASP A 450 -7.66 20.77 -3.53
C ASP A 450 -7.55 19.46 -4.34
N GLY A 451 -6.73 18.53 -3.84
CA GLY A 451 -6.46 17.23 -4.48
C GLY A 451 -5.54 17.27 -5.70
N ARG A 452 -5.19 18.45 -6.24
CA ARG A 452 -4.27 18.57 -7.39
C ARG A 452 -2.82 18.66 -6.94
N THR A 453 -1.97 17.75 -7.41
CA THR A 453 -0.52 17.79 -7.15
C THR A 453 0.13 19.00 -7.82
N ILE A 454 0.79 19.83 -7.01
CA ILE A 454 1.53 21.02 -7.46
C ILE A 454 3.01 20.69 -7.62
N ALA A 455 3.57 19.91 -6.70
CA ALA A 455 4.95 19.47 -6.72
C ALA A 455 5.09 18.14 -5.97
N THR A 456 6.15 17.40 -6.27
CA THR A 456 6.55 16.20 -5.53
C THR A 456 8.00 16.32 -5.13
N ARG A 457 8.33 15.87 -3.92
CA ARG A 457 9.69 15.79 -3.39
C ARG A 457 9.86 14.42 -2.74
N GLY A 458 11.05 13.84 -2.82
CA GLY A 458 11.31 12.53 -2.26
C GLY A 458 12.78 12.34 -1.91
N GLY A 459 13.05 11.25 -1.21
CA GLY A 459 14.38 10.89 -0.73
C GLY A 459 14.35 9.59 0.06
N THR A 460 15.44 9.32 0.76
CA THR A 460 15.61 8.17 1.65
C THR A 460 15.95 8.67 3.05
N LEU A 461 15.40 8.03 4.08
CA LEU A 461 15.73 8.30 5.49
C LEU A 461 16.17 7.03 6.18
N ARG A 462 17.29 7.08 6.89
CA ARG A 462 17.67 6.05 7.86
C ARG A 462 16.72 6.06 9.06
N PRO A 463 16.72 5.00 9.89
CA PRO A 463 15.97 4.97 11.14
C PRO A 463 16.28 6.19 12.02
N GLY A 464 15.25 6.88 12.49
CA GLY A 464 15.35 8.09 13.32
C GLY A 464 15.76 9.37 12.59
N GLU A 465 16.07 9.31 11.30
CA GLU A 465 16.46 10.47 10.49
C GLU A 465 15.24 11.34 10.13
N SER A 466 15.47 12.65 10.04
CA SER A 466 14.47 13.63 9.60
C SER A 466 14.99 14.45 8.43
N ALA A 467 14.09 14.87 7.54
CA ALA A 467 14.33 15.83 6.47
C ALA A 467 13.25 16.92 6.47
N THR A 468 13.60 18.10 5.98
CA THR A 468 12.68 19.22 5.83
C THR A 468 12.47 19.51 4.35
N LEU A 469 11.21 19.60 3.93
CA LEU A 469 10.81 19.93 2.58
C LEU A 469 10.11 21.29 2.57
N SER A 470 10.39 22.13 1.58
CA SER A 470 9.68 23.39 1.37
C SER A 470 8.87 23.34 0.07
N PHE A 471 7.62 23.80 0.14
CA PHE A 471 6.69 23.89 -0.98
C PHE A 471 6.09 25.28 -1.08
N THR A 472 6.17 25.91 -2.25
CA THR A 472 5.66 27.27 -2.46
C THR A 472 4.42 27.29 -3.35
N ARG A 473 3.40 28.09 -2.99
CA ARG A 473 2.18 28.29 -3.78
C ARG A 473 1.65 29.72 -3.67
N THR A 474 1.51 30.39 -4.81
CA THR A 474 0.80 31.68 -4.91
C THR A 474 -0.70 31.49 -5.13
N PHE A 475 -1.52 32.18 -4.33
CA PHE A 475 -2.98 32.13 -4.43
C PHE A 475 -3.52 33.39 -5.10
N ARG A 476 -4.19 33.25 -6.25
CA ARG A 476 -4.71 34.38 -7.04
C ARG A 476 -6.20 34.64 -6.84
N THR A 477 -6.89 33.71 -6.21
CA THR A 477 -8.33 33.75 -5.99
C THR A 477 -8.61 33.59 -4.51
N ALA A 478 -9.63 34.28 -4.01
CA ALA A 478 -10.08 34.12 -2.65
C ALA A 478 -10.88 32.81 -2.52
N GLY A 479 -10.75 32.15 -1.38
CA GLY A 479 -11.36 30.85 -1.10
C GLY A 479 -10.65 30.13 0.03
N GLU A 480 -11.20 28.98 0.42
CA GLU A 480 -10.54 28.01 1.29
C GLU A 480 -9.93 26.92 0.41
N TYR A 481 -8.72 26.49 0.77
CA TYR A 481 -7.93 25.55 0.00
C TYR A 481 -7.42 24.43 0.89
N ASP A 482 -7.66 23.19 0.49
CA ASP A 482 -7.16 22.02 1.20
C ASP A 482 -5.71 21.76 0.81
N LEU A 483 -4.80 21.88 1.78
CA LEU A 483 -3.39 21.58 1.61
C LEU A 483 -3.10 20.16 2.11
N ARG A 484 -2.38 19.38 1.30
CA ARG A 484 -1.94 18.05 1.70
C ARG A 484 -0.51 17.78 1.27
N ALA A 485 0.33 17.29 2.18
CA ALA A 485 1.68 16.81 1.91
C ALA A 485 1.84 15.40 2.52
N GLY A 486 1.61 14.36 1.72
CA GLY A 486 1.53 12.99 2.25
C GLY A 486 0.36 12.83 3.23
N THR A 487 0.65 12.49 4.49
CA THR A 487 -0.33 12.43 5.59
C THR A 487 -0.62 13.78 6.23
N ALA A 488 0.26 14.79 6.07
CA ALA A 488 0.06 16.11 6.64
C ALA A 488 -1.07 16.87 5.94
N THR A 489 -1.98 17.47 6.71
CA THR A 489 -3.13 18.24 6.19
C THR A 489 -3.24 19.60 6.88
N ALA A 490 -3.60 20.64 6.11
CA ALA A 490 -3.91 21.98 6.62
C ALA A 490 -4.90 22.69 5.68
N THR A 491 -5.54 23.77 6.14
CA THR A 491 -6.47 24.57 5.33
C THR A 491 -5.95 25.99 5.17
N ALA A 492 -5.69 26.43 3.94
CA ALA A 492 -5.35 27.81 3.63
C ALA A 492 -6.60 28.65 3.37
N VAL A 493 -6.73 29.76 4.09
CA VAL A 493 -7.83 30.72 3.93
C VAL A 493 -7.32 31.95 3.22
N VAL A 494 -7.75 32.15 1.98
CA VAL A 494 -7.33 33.28 1.14
C VAL A 494 -8.48 34.25 0.99
N ARG A 495 -8.26 35.50 1.37
CA ARG A 495 -9.25 36.59 1.23
C ARG A 495 -8.80 37.62 0.20
N ARG A 496 -9.70 38.49 -0.23
CA ARG A 496 -9.25 39.68 -0.97
C ARG A 496 -8.53 40.64 -0.01
N PRO A 497 -7.49 41.35 -0.46
CA PRO A 497 -6.89 42.43 0.31
C PRO A 497 -7.95 43.42 0.78
N ALA A 498 -7.73 44.02 1.95
CA ALA A 498 -8.52 45.14 2.40
C ALA A 498 -8.26 46.38 1.54
N GLU A 499 -9.13 47.38 1.66
CA GLU A 499 -8.89 48.69 1.04
C GLU A 499 -7.92 49.49 1.91
N PRO A 500 -6.94 50.21 1.32
CA PRO A 500 -6.05 51.08 2.08
C PRO A 500 -6.79 52.33 2.56
N THR A 501 -6.59 52.72 3.82
CA THR A 501 -7.22 53.91 4.43
C THR A 501 -6.16 54.90 4.89
N VAL A 502 -6.34 56.17 4.57
CA VAL A 502 -5.46 57.25 5.05
C VAL A 502 -5.81 57.60 6.50
N THR A 503 -4.90 57.30 7.42
CA THR A 503 -5.09 57.54 8.86
C THR A 503 -4.61 58.92 9.28
N ASP A 504 -3.58 59.46 8.61
CA ASP A 504 -3.02 60.78 8.86
C ASP A 504 -2.55 61.46 7.56
N LEU A 505 -2.57 62.79 7.53
CA LEU A 505 -2.15 63.61 6.38
C LEU A 505 -1.45 64.87 6.87
N SER A 506 -0.19 65.05 6.46
CA SER A 506 0.61 66.21 6.80
C SER A 506 1.17 66.89 5.55
N VAL A 507 1.44 68.20 5.68
CA VAL A 507 2.01 69.03 4.63
C VAL A 507 3.14 69.87 5.23
N ASP A 508 4.28 69.97 4.54
CA ASP A 508 5.46 70.68 5.00
C ASP A 508 6.17 71.41 3.84
N PRO A 509 6.32 72.75 3.89
CA PRO A 509 5.79 73.66 4.92
C PRO A 509 4.29 73.94 4.75
N ILE A 510 3.60 74.27 5.85
CA ILE A 510 2.18 74.69 5.83
C ILE A 510 1.95 76.10 5.24
N SER A 511 3.01 76.92 5.15
CA SER A 511 2.95 78.28 4.58
C SER A 511 4.15 78.60 3.67
N PRO A 512 4.25 77.91 2.52
CA PRO A 512 5.30 78.15 1.53
C PRO A 512 5.20 79.55 0.92
N ALA A 513 6.32 80.10 0.47
CA ALA A 513 6.30 81.16 -0.53
C ALA A 513 5.79 80.63 -1.87
N ARG A 514 5.19 81.49 -2.69
CA ARG A 514 4.81 81.13 -4.07
C ARG A 514 6.00 80.48 -4.82
N GLY A 515 5.76 79.32 -5.42
CA GLY A 515 6.78 78.52 -6.12
C GLY A 515 7.71 77.68 -5.21
N GLU A 516 7.62 77.77 -3.88
CA GLU A 516 8.35 76.90 -2.95
C GLU A 516 7.73 75.49 -2.94
N PRO A 517 8.54 74.42 -2.98
CA PRO A 517 8.03 73.05 -2.98
C PRO A 517 7.45 72.66 -1.61
N VAL A 518 6.28 72.03 -1.63
CA VAL A 518 5.57 71.48 -0.47
C VAL A 518 5.58 69.97 -0.56
N ARG A 519 6.06 69.30 0.49
CA ARG A 519 5.93 67.85 0.69
C ARG A 519 4.59 67.55 1.32
N ILE A 520 3.88 66.58 0.75
CA ILE A 520 2.63 66.04 1.27
C ILE A 520 2.91 64.59 1.65
N SER A 521 2.67 64.23 2.90
CA SER A 521 2.90 62.88 3.43
C SER A 521 1.59 62.33 3.99
N ALA A 522 1.08 61.25 3.38
CA ALA A 522 -0.13 60.55 3.80
C ALA A 522 0.25 59.21 4.43
N THR A 523 -0.16 58.99 5.68
CA THR A 523 0.00 57.73 6.40
C THR A 523 -1.19 56.83 6.09
N VAL A 524 -0.91 55.61 5.61
CA VAL A 524 -1.88 54.66 5.07
C VAL A 524 -1.83 53.39 5.91
N GLY A 525 -2.99 52.91 6.36
CA GLY A 525 -3.15 51.62 7.03
C GLY A 525 -4.18 50.74 6.34
N SER A 526 -4.50 49.60 6.96
CA SER A 526 -5.54 48.69 6.47
C SER A 526 -6.92 49.01 7.05
N SER A 527 -7.98 48.87 6.24
CA SER A 527 -9.39 48.99 6.68
C SER A 527 -9.91 47.78 7.46
N ALA A 528 -9.16 46.69 7.51
CA ALA A 528 -9.55 45.46 8.21
C ALA A 528 -8.32 44.73 8.76
N ASP A 529 -8.56 43.73 9.61
CA ASP A 529 -7.53 42.85 10.18
C ASP A 529 -6.97 41.86 9.14
N ARG A 530 -6.31 42.40 8.11
CA ARG A 530 -5.58 41.71 7.03
C ARG A 530 -4.85 42.75 6.16
N PRO A 531 -3.84 42.35 5.36
CA PRO A 531 -3.18 43.26 4.44
C PRO A 531 -4.14 44.00 3.50
N ALA A 532 -3.87 45.28 3.29
CA ALA A 532 -4.52 46.10 2.30
C ALA A 532 -3.69 46.21 1.02
N ASN A 533 -4.38 46.34 -0.12
CA ASN A 533 -3.75 46.61 -1.41
C ASN A 533 -4.71 47.43 -2.27
N GLY A 534 -4.30 48.65 -2.64
CA GLY A 534 -5.12 49.53 -3.44
C GLY A 534 -4.38 50.80 -3.84
N ALA A 535 -5.09 51.72 -4.49
CA ALA A 535 -4.55 53.01 -4.89
C ALA A 535 -4.94 54.09 -3.88
N VAL A 536 -3.99 54.92 -3.49
CA VAL A 536 -4.19 56.14 -2.70
C VAL A 536 -3.92 57.33 -3.61
N THR A 537 -4.89 58.24 -3.70
CA THR A 537 -4.79 59.48 -4.47
C THR A 537 -4.63 60.66 -3.53
N ILE A 538 -3.58 61.45 -3.77
CA ILE A 538 -3.37 62.77 -3.18
C ILE A 538 -3.87 63.79 -4.20
N ALA A 539 -4.78 64.68 -3.76
CA ALA A 539 -5.37 65.72 -4.59
C ALA A 539 -5.15 67.10 -3.97
N VAL A 540 -5.07 68.12 -4.83
CA VAL A 540 -4.94 69.53 -4.46
C VAL A 540 -6.07 70.29 -5.14
N ASP A 541 -6.88 71.02 -4.37
CA ASP A 541 -8.04 71.78 -4.85
C ASP A 541 -9.04 70.97 -5.70
N GLY A 542 -9.09 69.66 -5.46
CA GLY A 542 -9.95 68.73 -6.19
C GLY A 542 -9.27 68.03 -7.37
N ASP A 543 -8.10 68.50 -7.83
CA ASP A 543 -7.34 67.88 -8.91
C ASP A 543 -6.36 66.84 -8.38
N ALA A 544 -6.32 65.66 -9.02
CA ALA A 544 -5.42 64.59 -8.62
C ALA A 544 -3.96 64.97 -8.90
N LEU A 545 -3.17 65.14 -7.83
CA LEU A 545 -1.73 65.40 -7.92
C LEU A 545 -0.96 64.10 -8.18
N ALA A 546 -1.26 63.04 -7.42
CA ALA A 546 -0.59 61.76 -7.54
C ALA A 546 -1.49 60.61 -7.10
N THR A 547 -1.48 59.52 -7.86
CA THR A 547 -2.08 58.23 -7.46
C THR A 547 -0.98 57.18 -7.33
N ARG A 548 -0.89 56.53 -6.16
CA ARG A 548 0.11 55.49 -5.87
C ARG A 548 -0.58 54.21 -5.41
N ARG A 549 -0.15 53.06 -5.94
CA ARG A 549 -0.55 51.77 -5.37
C ARG A 549 0.26 51.50 -4.12
N VAL A 550 -0.42 51.11 -3.05
CA VAL A 550 0.16 50.79 -1.74
C VAL A 550 -0.31 49.40 -1.35
N ALA A 551 0.62 48.59 -0.90
CA ALA A 551 0.36 47.35 -0.19
C ALA A 551 0.88 47.52 1.24
N VAL A 552 0.05 47.25 2.24
CA VAL A 552 0.39 47.51 3.64
C VAL A 552 -0.23 46.45 4.53
N ASP A 553 0.54 45.91 5.46
CA ASP A 553 0.05 45.03 6.53
C ASP A 553 -0.35 45.85 7.76
N ASP A 554 0.54 46.73 8.22
CA ASP A 554 0.31 47.63 9.36
C ASP A 554 0.17 49.11 8.92
N VAL A 555 1.29 49.79 8.64
CA VAL A 555 1.31 51.20 8.18
C VAL A 555 2.35 51.42 7.07
N ALA A 556 2.03 52.28 6.11
CA ALA A 556 2.93 52.77 5.06
C ALA A 556 2.74 54.28 4.83
N THR A 557 3.76 54.98 4.32
CA THR A 557 3.67 56.40 3.99
C THR A 557 3.73 56.60 2.48
N VAL A 558 2.80 57.38 1.95
CA VAL A 558 2.78 57.84 0.55
C VAL A 558 3.13 59.31 0.51
N GLU A 559 4.11 59.66 -0.31
CA GLU A 559 4.53 61.05 -0.46
C GLU A 559 4.30 61.59 -1.87
N ALA A 560 3.99 62.88 -1.94
CA ALA A 560 3.99 63.68 -3.16
C ALA A 560 4.63 65.04 -2.88
N THR A 561 5.12 65.69 -3.92
CA THR A 561 5.67 67.05 -3.83
C THR A 561 5.04 67.89 -4.92
N THR A 562 4.62 69.10 -4.57
CA THR A 562 4.04 70.08 -5.50
C THR A 562 4.51 71.48 -5.15
N SER A 563 4.33 72.44 -6.05
CA SER A 563 4.53 73.87 -5.80
C SER A 563 3.29 74.62 -6.27
N PHE A 564 3.02 75.78 -5.65
CA PHE A 564 1.81 76.55 -5.94
C PHE A 564 2.14 77.87 -6.65
N ASP A 565 1.47 78.11 -7.78
CA ASP A 565 1.64 79.30 -8.61
C ASP A 565 0.64 80.42 -8.29
N ALA A 566 -0.35 80.16 -7.43
CA ALA A 566 -1.28 81.15 -6.91
C ALA A 566 -1.03 81.33 -5.41
N ALA A 567 -1.14 82.57 -4.93
CA ALA A 567 -1.17 82.83 -3.49
C ALA A 567 -2.60 82.65 -2.96
N GLY A 568 -2.73 82.23 -1.71
CA GLY A 568 -4.03 81.91 -1.10
C GLY A 568 -4.02 80.57 -0.36
N GLU A 569 -5.21 80.16 0.09
CA GLU A 569 -5.42 78.86 0.73
C GLU A 569 -5.69 77.79 -0.33
N HIS A 570 -4.93 76.70 -0.26
CA HIS A 570 -5.08 75.51 -1.09
C HIS A 570 -5.42 74.31 -0.22
N THR A 571 -6.37 73.48 -0.66
CA THR A 571 -6.81 72.29 0.09
C THR A 571 -6.13 71.04 -0.45
N VAL A 572 -5.39 70.34 0.39
CA VAL A 572 -4.83 69.02 0.11
C VAL A 572 -5.74 67.94 0.67
N ARG A 573 -6.07 66.93 -0.12
CA ARG A 573 -6.92 65.79 0.29
C ARG A 573 -6.24 64.46 -0.03
N ALA A 574 -6.32 63.51 0.90
CA ALA A 574 -5.98 62.12 0.68
C ALA A 574 -6.98 61.22 1.42
N GLY A 575 -7.76 60.42 0.69
CA GLY A 575 -8.90 59.68 1.26
C GLY A 575 -9.92 60.63 1.90
N ASP A 576 -10.21 60.42 3.18
CA ASP A 576 -11.10 61.28 3.99
C ASP A 576 -10.38 62.36 4.79
N ARG A 577 -9.04 62.43 4.70
CA ARG A 577 -8.23 63.44 5.40
C ARG A 577 -8.00 64.66 4.52
N THR A 578 -8.00 65.83 5.15
CA THR A 578 -7.76 67.13 4.52
C THR A 578 -6.74 67.94 5.32
N ALA A 579 -5.87 68.67 4.62
CA ALA A 579 -4.93 69.63 5.18
C ALA A 579 -4.96 70.92 4.34
N SER A 580 -4.75 72.08 4.95
CA SER A 580 -4.67 73.37 4.24
C SER A 580 -3.22 73.82 4.10
N VAL A 581 -2.88 74.39 2.94
CA VAL A 581 -1.59 75.05 2.66
C VAL A 581 -1.87 76.51 2.34
N THR A 582 -1.25 77.44 3.06
CA THR A 582 -1.44 78.89 2.84
C THR A 582 -0.23 79.51 2.15
N VAL A 583 -0.32 79.69 0.84
CA VAL A 583 0.77 80.17 -0.01
C VAL A 583 0.89 81.69 0.10
N ARG A 584 2.08 82.15 0.47
CA ARG A 584 2.40 83.58 0.65
C ARG A 584 2.80 84.21 -0.67
N GLU A 585 2.30 85.42 -0.93
CA GLU A 585 2.84 86.24 -2.02
C GLU A 585 4.30 86.59 -1.76
N VAL A 586 5.11 86.51 -2.82
CA VAL A 586 6.46 87.06 -2.83
C VAL A 586 6.33 88.50 -3.33
N THR A 587 6.30 89.47 -2.42
CA THR A 587 6.40 90.88 -2.82
C THR A 587 7.84 91.16 -3.22
N LEU A 588 8.13 91.17 -4.52
CA LEU A 588 9.40 91.70 -5.02
C LEU A 588 9.38 93.21 -4.83
N THR A 589 10.00 93.70 -3.75
CA THR A 589 10.24 95.14 -3.59
C THR A 589 11.18 95.58 -4.72
N PRO A 590 10.76 96.42 -5.67
CA PRO A 590 11.67 96.94 -6.68
C PRO A 590 12.69 97.80 -5.95
N THR A 591 13.97 97.43 -6.01
CA THR A 591 15.04 98.32 -5.56
C THR A 591 15.00 99.57 -6.46
N PRO A 592 14.79 100.79 -5.93
CA PRO A 592 14.84 102.00 -6.75
C PRO A 592 16.26 102.18 -7.28
N GLY A 593 16.39 102.21 -8.61
CA GLY A 593 17.65 102.51 -9.27
C GLY A 593 18.11 103.95 -9.00
N PRO A 594 19.41 104.22 -8.81
CA PRO A 594 19.95 105.58 -8.85
C PRO A 594 20.24 106.00 -10.30
N TRP A 595 19.75 107.17 -10.69
CA TRP A 595 20.24 107.98 -11.83
C TRP A 595 20.68 109.35 -11.29
N PRO A 596 21.48 110.17 -12.00
CA PRO A 596 22.48 109.89 -13.04
C PRO A 596 23.82 110.63 -12.80
N GLY A 597 24.88 110.21 -13.51
CA GLY A 597 26.16 110.92 -13.54
C GLY A 597 26.94 110.60 -14.82
N ASP A 598 27.03 111.61 -15.67
CA ASP A 598 27.54 111.72 -17.03
C ASP A 598 29.02 111.30 -17.24
N GLY A 599 29.37 110.90 -18.47
CA GLY A 599 30.76 110.96 -18.95
C GLY A 599 31.29 109.83 -19.84
N SER A 600 31.02 109.94 -21.14
CA SER A 600 32.01 109.79 -22.23
C SER A 600 32.59 108.42 -22.66
N SER A 601 32.24 108.07 -23.91
CA SER A 601 33.05 107.52 -25.02
C SER A 601 33.60 106.09 -24.98
N GLY A 602 33.23 105.29 -26.01
CA GLY A 602 34.15 104.31 -26.60
C GLY A 602 33.56 102.98 -27.09
N VAL A 603 33.05 102.97 -28.32
CA VAL A 603 33.09 101.91 -29.36
C VAL A 603 33.48 100.47 -28.96
N GLY A 604 32.67 99.47 -29.33
CA GLY A 604 33.18 98.11 -29.62
C GLY A 604 32.18 96.96 -29.45
N ALA A 605 32.03 96.15 -30.49
CA ALA A 605 31.07 95.06 -30.63
C ALA A 605 31.43 93.75 -29.91
N GLY A 606 30.41 92.94 -29.63
CA GLY A 606 30.46 91.46 -29.66
C GLY A 606 31.05 90.76 -28.43
N PHE A 607 30.18 90.25 -27.56
CA PHE A 607 30.55 89.27 -26.53
C PHE A 607 30.63 87.87 -27.12
N GLY A 608 31.78 87.22 -26.93
CA GLY A 608 31.98 85.81 -27.15
C GLY A 608 32.88 85.20 -26.07
N VAL A 609 32.37 84.10 -25.48
CA VAL A 609 33.13 82.89 -25.07
C VAL A 609 33.95 83.01 -23.75
N PRO A 610 34.31 81.93 -23.01
CA PRO A 610 33.76 80.55 -22.85
C PRO A 610 33.53 80.16 -21.36
N ILE A 611 32.83 79.05 -21.10
CA ILE A 611 33.36 77.99 -20.20
C ILE A 611 33.11 76.62 -20.86
N ALA A 612 34.20 75.92 -21.19
CA ALA A 612 34.25 74.55 -21.70
C ALA A 612 34.52 73.57 -20.52
N VAL A 613 33.74 72.49 -20.36
CA VAL A 613 33.97 71.08 -20.78
C VAL A 613 35.22 70.38 -20.23
N ALA A 614 34.99 69.35 -19.38
CA ALA A 614 35.55 67.98 -19.44
C ALA A 614 34.86 67.14 -18.32
N ALA A 615 34.01 66.15 -18.60
CA ALA A 615 34.27 64.78 -19.08
C ALA A 615 34.89 63.83 -18.04
N LEU A 616 34.13 62.83 -17.59
CA LEU A 616 34.63 61.51 -17.19
C LEU A 616 33.54 60.46 -17.41
N ALA A 617 33.96 59.34 -18.01
CA ALA A 617 33.17 58.23 -18.51
C ALA A 617 33.35 56.97 -17.65
N GLY A 618 32.48 55.97 -17.87
CA GLY A 618 32.62 54.58 -17.42
C GLY A 618 31.59 54.21 -16.33
N ALA A 619 30.92 53.07 -16.33
CA ALA A 619 30.98 51.89 -17.18
C ALA A 619 29.66 51.11 -17.07
N ALA A 620 29.40 50.27 -18.07
CA ALA A 620 28.37 49.24 -18.10
C ALA A 620 28.89 47.89 -17.53
N LEU A 621 27.98 46.91 -17.42
CA LEU A 621 28.13 45.46 -17.12
C LEU A 621 28.08 45.12 -15.62
N LEU A 622 27.48 44.04 -15.13
CA LEU A 622 26.66 42.90 -15.61
C LEU A 622 26.38 42.06 -14.35
N VAL A 623 25.20 41.44 -14.21
CA VAL A 623 24.98 40.04 -13.76
C VAL A 623 23.51 39.75 -14.18
N GLY A 624 23.14 38.86 -15.12
CA GLY A 624 23.56 37.49 -15.40
C GLY A 624 22.70 36.53 -14.54
N GLY A 625 21.55 36.03 -14.95
CA GLY A 625 21.44 34.90 -15.89
C GLY A 625 21.12 33.59 -15.14
N ARG A 626 20.00 32.95 -15.52
CA ARG A 626 19.65 31.51 -15.34
C ARG A 626 20.85 30.62 -15.78
N SER A 627 21.09 29.36 -15.37
CA SER A 627 20.25 28.22 -14.94
C SER A 627 21.17 27.04 -14.57
N SER A 628 20.77 26.22 -13.60
CA SER A 628 20.96 24.75 -13.55
C SER A 628 19.86 24.17 -12.69
#